data_AF-A0AAV5TCL2-F1
#
_entry.id   AF-A0AAV5TCL2-F1
#
_cell.length_a   1.000
_cell.length_b   1.000
_cell.length_c   1.000
_cell.angle_alpha   90.00
_cell.angle_beta   90.00
_cell.angle_gamma   90.00
#
_symmetry.space_group_name_H-M   'P 1'
#
loop_
_entity.id
_entity.type
_entity.pdbx_description
1 polymer ?
#
loop_
_entity_poly.entity_id
_entity_poly.type
_entity_poly.pdbx_seq_one_letter_code
_entity_poly.pdbx_strand_id
1 'polypeptide(L)'
;KRVMRIVCLILIIVATSQITAAYKILVYNSQYSHSHSNFLGNIADILVDAGHDVTSFIPIIDPSVKDGTSKSKKIFVAQAEDTKQHLSTMLK
;
A
#
# COMPACT_ATOMS: atom_id res chain seq x y z
N LYS A 1 31.65 11.66 34.67
CA LYS A 1 30.43 12.52 34.51
C LYS A 1 30.02 12.73 33.04
N ARG A 2 30.92 13.13 32.12
CA ARG A 2 30.58 13.30 30.68
C ARG A 2 30.19 11.98 29.98
N VAL A 3 30.92 10.90 30.22
CA VAL A 3 30.61 9.56 29.66
C VAL A 3 29.22 9.08 30.06
N MET A 4 28.87 9.17 31.35
CA MET A 4 27.55 8.79 31.86
C MET A 4 26.41 9.60 31.22
N ARG A 5 26.62 10.89 30.93
CA ARG A 5 25.64 11.72 30.22
C ARG A 5 25.46 11.29 28.76
N ILE A 6 26.55 10.94 28.07
CA ILE A 6 26.50 10.44 26.69
C ILE A 6 25.77 9.09 26.64
N VAL A 7 26.07 8.19 27.58
CA VAL A 7 25.38 6.89 27.69
C VAL A 7 23.88 7.07 27.95
N CYS A 8 23.50 7.96 28.87
CA CYS A 8 22.09 8.30 29.09
C CYS A 8 21.40 8.86 27.84
N LEU A 9 22.07 9.73 27.07
CA LEU A 9 21.50 10.29 25.83
C LEU A 9 21.29 9.21 24.76
N ILE A 10 22.24 8.29 24.60
CA ILE A 10 22.11 7.16 23.66
C ILE A 10 20.94 6.26 24.09
N LEU A 11 20.81 5.96 25.39
CA LEU A 11 19.71 5.15 25.91
C LEU A 11 18.34 5.81 25.68
N ILE A 12 18.24 7.13 25.85
CA ILE A 12 16.98 7.87 25.59
C ILE A 12 16.62 7.82 24.10
N ILE A 13 17.59 8.02 23.21
CA ILE A 13 17.36 7.97 21.75
C ILE A 13 16.85 6.58 21.34
N VAL A 14 17.49 5.51 21.84
CA VAL A 14 17.09 4.12 21.58
C VAL A 14 15.71 3.80 22.17
N ALA A 15 15.39 4.33 23.36
CA ALA A 15 14.07 4.13 23.96
C ALA A 15 12.96 4.81 23.16
N THR A 16 13.23 5.96 22.54
CA THR A 16 12.24 6.71 21.74
C THR A 16 12.09 6.23 20.30
N SER A 17 13.06 5.49 19.76
CA SER A 17 13.04 5.05 18.35
C SER A 17 12.01 3.95 18.05
N GLN A 18 11.40 3.35 19.09
CA GLN A 18 10.41 2.28 18.93
C GLN A 18 8.96 2.77 18.95
N ILE A 19 8.70 4.08 19.03
CA ILE A 19 7.34 4.65 19.07
C ILE A 19 6.91 5.13 17.69
N THR A 20 7.05 4.29 16.67
CA THR A 20 6.30 4.48 15.41
C THR A 20 5.17 3.48 15.38
N ALA A 21 3.95 3.94 15.61
CA ALA A 21 2.77 3.10 15.48
C ALA A 21 2.61 2.74 14.00
N ALA A 22 2.90 1.49 13.64
CA ALA A 22 2.58 0.96 12.33
C ALA A 22 1.05 0.92 12.18
N TYR A 23 0.49 1.89 11.46
CA TYR A 23 -0.93 1.88 11.15
C TYR A 23 -1.29 0.70 10.25
N LYS A 24 -2.53 0.22 10.41
CA LYS A 24 -3.15 -0.74 9.49
C LYS A 24 -3.90 0.05 8.43
N ILE A 25 -3.39 0.06 7.20
CA ILE A 25 -3.90 0.90 6.13
C ILE A 25 -4.51 0.01 5.04
N LEU A 26 -5.74 0.32 4.64
CA LEU A 26 -6.41 -0.31 3.50
C LEU A 26 -6.38 0.66 2.31
N VAL A 27 -5.70 0.29 1.24
CA VAL A 27 -5.67 1.07 -0.01
C VAL A 27 -6.67 0.47 -0.98
N TYR A 28 -7.71 1.22 -1.33
CA TYR A 28 -8.63 0.81 -2.38
C TYR A 28 -7.99 1.10 -3.74
N ASN A 29 -7.61 0.06 -4.48
CA ASN A 29 -6.89 0.17 -5.74
C ASN A 29 -7.58 -0.67 -6.81
N SER A 30 -8.56 -0.07 -7.50
CA SER A 30 -9.23 -0.76 -8.60
C SER A 30 -8.30 -0.88 -9.81
N GLN A 31 -8.24 -2.09 -10.36
CA GLN A 31 -7.46 -2.42 -11.54
C GLN A 31 -8.30 -2.05 -12.77
N TYR A 32 -8.23 -0.77 -13.18
CA TYR A 32 -9.01 -0.20 -14.29
C TYR A 32 -8.16 0.55 -15.31
N SER A 33 -7.12 1.25 -14.88
CA SER A 33 -6.24 2.03 -15.75
C SER A 33 -4.81 2.01 -15.24
N HIS A 34 -3.85 1.93 -16.15
CA HIS A 34 -2.44 1.83 -15.82
C HIS A 34 -1.95 2.96 -14.91
N SER A 35 -2.35 4.21 -15.16
CA SER A 35 -1.92 5.34 -14.34
C SER A 35 -2.55 5.31 -12.95
N HIS A 36 -3.83 4.95 -12.85
CA HIS A 36 -4.55 4.89 -11.59
C HIS A 36 -3.98 3.80 -10.68
N SER A 37 -3.81 2.60 -11.23
CA SER A 37 -3.28 1.46 -10.49
C SER A 37 -1.82 1.67 -10.09
N ASN A 38 -1.01 2.26 -10.97
CA ASN A 38 0.37 2.62 -10.60
C ASN A 38 0.42 3.72 -9.52
N PHE A 39 -0.42 4.75 -9.59
CA PHE A 39 -0.44 5.81 -8.58
C PHE A 39 -0.78 5.27 -7.19
N LEU A 40 -1.89 4.53 -7.09
CA LEU A 40 -2.34 3.96 -5.83
C LEU A 40 -1.42 2.83 -5.35
N GLY A 41 -0.88 2.02 -6.27
CA GLY A 41 0.07 0.98 -5.93
C GLY A 41 1.40 1.54 -5.42
N ASN A 42 1.89 2.64 -6.00
CA ASN A 42 3.06 3.36 -5.48
C ASN A 42 2.79 3.96 -4.10
N ILE A 43 1.60 4.51 -3.85
CA ILE A 43 1.22 4.98 -2.51
C ILE A 43 1.26 3.82 -1.51
N ALA A 44 0.70 2.66 -1.87
CA ALA A 44 0.71 1.49 -1.02
C ALA A 44 2.14 1.04 -0.70
N ASP A 45 3.02 1.00 -1.71
CA ASP A 45 4.42 0.59 -1.53
C ASP A 45 5.21 1.60 -0.67
N ILE A 46 5.01 2.91 -0.85
CA ILE A 46 5.62 3.96 -0.01
C ILE A 46 5.19 3.82 1.45
N LEU A 47 3.92 3.51 1.71
CA LEU A 47 3.40 3.32 3.07
C LEU A 47 3.96 2.04 3.71
N VAL A 48 4.19 0.98 2.94
CA VAL A 48 4.90 -0.21 3.41
C VAL A 48 6.34 0.13 3.77
N ASP A 49 7.05 0.87 2.90
CA ASP A 49 8.43 1.30 3.15
C ASP A 49 8.55 2.22 4.38
N ALA A 50 7.51 2.99 4.69
CA ALA A 50 7.41 3.79 5.90
C ALA A 50 7.16 2.96 7.18
N GLY A 51 6.98 1.64 7.06
CA GLY A 51 6.81 0.72 8.17
C GLY A 51 5.35 0.46 8.56
N HIS A 52 4.37 0.76 7.71
CA HIS A 52 2.96 0.48 7.97
C HIS A 52 2.53 -0.93 7.51
N ASP A 53 1.47 -1.48 8.12
CA ASP A 53 0.82 -2.72 7.66
C ASP A 53 -0.23 -2.36 6.60
N VAL A 54 0.14 -2.46 5.33
CA VAL A 54 -0.69 -2.03 4.21
C VAL A 54 -1.30 -3.22 3.48
N THR A 55 -2.62 -3.15 3.27
CA THR A 55 -3.37 -4.08 2.43
C THR A 55 -4.01 -3.31 1.28
N SER A 56 -3.77 -3.74 0.04
CA SER A 56 -4.43 -3.25 -1.16
C SER A 56 -5.65 -4.11 -1.48
N PHE A 57 -6.82 -3.46 -1.51
CA PHE A 57 -8.06 -4.04 -1.98
C PHE A 57 -8.22 -3.82 -3.49
N ILE A 58 -8.22 -4.96 -4.17
CA ILE A 58 -8.08 -5.33 -5.58
C ILE A 58 -9.29 -5.52 -6.52
N PRO A 59 -10.29 -4.63 -6.68
CA PRO A 59 -11.36 -4.92 -7.64
C PRO A 59 -10.85 -4.97 -9.07
N ILE A 60 -10.99 -6.13 -9.72
CA ILE A 60 -10.57 -6.31 -11.11
C ILE A 60 -11.66 -5.77 -12.02
N ILE A 61 -11.43 -4.60 -12.62
CA ILE A 61 -12.33 -4.01 -13.63
C ILE A 61 -11.84 -4.35 -15.03
N ASP A 62 -10.55 -4.15 -15.30
CA ASP A 62 -9.87 -4.56 -16.53
C ASP A 62 -8.72 -5.52 -16.20
N PRO A 63 -8.85 -6.82 -16.51
CA PRO A 63 -7.81 -7.82 -16.25
C PRO A 63 -6.48 -7.57 -16.97
N SER A 64 -6.46 -6.74 -18.02
CA SER A 64 -5.24 -6.43 -18.79
C SER A 64 -4.33 -5.40 -18.11
N VAL A 65 -4.88 -4.62 -17.17
CA VAL A 65 -4.16 -3.61 -16.40
C VAL A 65 -3.40 -4.28 -15.25
N LYS A 66 -2.28 -3.73 -14.79
CA LYS A 66 -1.57 -4.24 -13.60
C LYS A 66 -2.08 -3.57 -12.33
N ASP A 67 -2.01 -4.25 -11.19
CA ASP A 67 -2.38 -3.66 -9.89
C ASP A 67 -1.47 -2.51 -9.43
N GLY A 68 -0.23 -2.44 -9.92
CA GLY A 68 0.70 -1.33 -9.67
C GLY A 68 1.41 -1.34 -8.31
N THR A 69 1.20 -2.35 -7.45
CA THR A 69 1.88 -2.49 -6.14
C THR A 69 2.72 -3.75 -6.10
N SER A 70 3.90 -3.68 -5.49
CA SER A 70 4.82 -4.80 -5.34
C SER A 70 5.02 -5.25 -3.89
N LYS A 71 4.68 -4.40 -2.90
CA LYS A 71 5.02 -4.61 -1.48
C LYS A 71 3.81 -4.82 -0.59
N SER A 72 2.65 -4.24 -0.91
CA SER A 72 1.47 -4.36 -0.06
C SER A 72 0.84 -5.76 -0.12
N LYS A 73 0.15 -6.17 0.96
CA LYS A 73 -0.69 -7.37 0.94
C LYS A 73 -1.84 -7.15 -0.06
N LYS A 74 -2.26 -8.18 -0.78
CA LYS A 74 -3.27 -8.03 -1.86
C LYS A 74 -4.51 -8.86 -1.57
N ILE A 75 -5.69 -8.24 -1.72
CA ILE A 75 -6.98 -8.93 -1.69
C ILE A 75 -7.67 -8.64 -3.00
N PHE A 76 -7.78 -9.63 -3.88
CA PHE A 76 -8.44 -9.48 -5.17
C PHE A 76 -9.94 -9.73 -5.07
N VAL A 77 -10.72 -8.94 -5.81
CA VAL A 77 -12.12 -9.22 -6.08
C VAL A 77 -12.26 -9.48 -7.57
N ALA A 78 -12.74 -10.68 -7.90
CA ALA A 78 -12.93 -11.09 -9.28
C ALA A 78 -13.89 -10.15 -10.02
N GLN A 79 -13.63 -9.94 -11.31
CA GLN A 79 -14.50 -9.16 -12.18
C GLN A 79 -15.88 -9.82 -12.24
N ALA A 80 -16.93 -9.05 -11.99
CA ALA A 80 -18.30 -9.50 -12.18
C ALA A 80 -18.69 -9.52 -13.66
N GLU A 81 -19.61 -10.41 -14.05
CA GLU A 81 -19.97 -10.62 -15.47
C GLU A 81 -20.61 -9.35 -16.08
N ASP A 82 -21.38 -8.60 -15.30
CA ASP A 82 -21.96 -7.31 -15.70
C ASP A 82 -20.88 -6.25 -15.99
N THR A 83 -19.81 -6.23 -15.20
CA THR A 83 -18.65 -5.35 -15.34
C THR A 83 -17.88 -5.70 -16.60
N LYS A 84 -17.69 -7.00 -16.87
CA LYS A 84 -17.08 -7.48 -18.10
C LYS A 84 -17.87 -7.08 -19.34
N GLN A 85 -19.20 -7.23 -19.30
CA GLN A 85 -20.08 -6.82 -20.38
C GLN A 85 -20.03 -5.30 -20.61
N HIS A 86 -20.07 -4.49 -19.55
CA HIS A 86 -19.93 -3.04 -19.64
C HIS A 86 -18.59 -2.61 -20.20
N LEU A 87 -17.48 -3.19 -19.71
CA LEU A 87 -16.14 -2.90 -20.22
C LEU A 87 -16.06 -3.22 -21.73
N SER A 88 -16.57 -4.37 -22.15
CA SER A 88 -16.59 -4.76 -23.57
C SER A 88 -17.41 -3.81 -24.44
N THR A 89 -18.40 -3.11 -23.86
CA THR A 89 -19.22 -2.12 -24.57
C THR A 89 -18.48 -0.79 -24.70
N MET A 90 -17.73 -0.38 -23.67
CA MET A 90 -16.93 0.85 -23.70
C MET A 90 -15.71 0.77 -24.64
N LEU A 91 -15.21 -0.43 -24.91
CA LEU A 91 -14.03 -0.67 -25.77
C LEU A 91 -14.39 -0.88 -27.26
N LYS A 92 -15.68 -0.90 -27.61
CA LYS A 92 -16.16 -0.95 -28.99
C LYS A 92 -16.34 0.46 -29.54
#